data_AF-A0A939C223-F1
#
_entry.id   AF-A0A939C223-F1
#
_cell.length_a   1.000
_cell.length_b   1.000
_cell.length_c   1.000
_cell.angle_alpha   90.00
_cell.angle_beta   90.00
_cell.angle_gamma   90.00
#
_symmetry.space_group_name_H-M   'P 1'
#
loop_
_entity.id
_entity.type
_entity.pdbx_description
1 polymer ?
#
loop_
_entity_poly.entity_id
_entity_poly.type
_entity_poly.pdbx_seq_one_letter_code
_entity_poly.pdbx_strand_id
1 'polypeptide(L)'
;MNAPESDGRTDGPDSDAGSDHDDRRPHSVYRVGTDPDPRWTLANERTALAWVRTGLGLIAAGLALVSLSLIARLSWIVPALAVIICLGGSALAVSALGSWRRNERAMRTGRPLPAPTALPWLVGGVALAGLVLAGYAVVEAVR
;
A
#
# COMPACT_ATOMS: atom_id res chain seq x y z
N MET A 1 -27.86 25.72 -59.33
CA MET A 1 -26.53 26.33 -59.44
C MET A 1 -26.41 27.33 -58.29
N ASN A 2 -25.85 26.92 -57.15
CA ASN A 2 -25.33 27.79 -56.11
C ASN A 2 -24.15 27.06 -55.45
N ALA A 3 -23.12 27.85 -55.15
CA ALA A 3 -21.73 27.49 -54.92
C ALA A 3 -21.46 26.77 -53.57
N PRO A 4 -20.28 26.15 -53.39
CA PRO A 4 -19.94 25.33 -52.22
C PRO A 4 -19.54 26.19 -51.01
N GLU A 5 -20.00 25.79 -49.82
CA GLU A 5 -19.55 26.36 -48.55
C GLU A 5 -18.21 25.72 -48.16
N SER A 6 -17.14 26.47 -48.35
CA SER A 6 -15.85 26.21 -47.74
C SER A 6 -15.69 27.15 -46.55
N ASP A 7 -15.58 26.63 -45.32
CA ASP A 7 -14.76 27.31 -44.33
C ASP A 7 -14.16 26.35 -43.29
N GLY A 8 -12.86 26.12 -43.49
CA GLY A 8 -11.83 26.19 -42.46
C GLY A 8 -12.23 25.84 -41.03
N ARG A 9 -12.39 24.55 -40.72
CA ARG A 9 -11.92 24.07 -39.42
C ARG A 9 -10.41 24.24 -39.47
N THR A 10 -9.93 25.34 -38.91
CA THR A 10 -8.53 25.50 -38.57
C THR A 10 -8.21 24.34 -37.63
N ASP A 11 -7.53 23.33 -38.15
CA ASP A 11 -6.68 22.45 -37.37
C ASP A 11 -5.65 23.36 -36.70
N GLY A 12 -6.03 23.95 -35.57
CA GLY A 12 -5.08 24.50 -34.64
C GLY A 12 -4.19 23.34 -34.24
N PRO A 13 -2.87 23.43 -34.42
CA PRO A 13 -2.00 22.58 -33.67
C PRO A 13 -2.12 23.07 -32.22
N ASP A 14 -3.10 22.53 -31.50
CA ASP A 14 -3.06 22.45 -30.03
C ASP A 14 -1.96 21.44 -29.63
N SER A 15 -0.82 21.48 -30.33
CA SER A 15 0.47 21.33 -29.70
C SER A 15 0.66 22.55 -28.82
N ASP A 16 -0.11 22.61 -27.73
CA ASP A 16 0.35 23.28 -26.53
C ASP A 16 1.56 22.47 -26.08
N ALA A 17 2.69 22.77 -26.71
CA ALA A 17 4.01 22.33 -26.35
C ALA A 17 4.41 23.03 -25.05
N GLY A 18 3.57 22.92 -24.02
CA GLY A 18 4.04 22.79 -22.67
C GLY A 18 4.74 21.43 -22.63
N SER A 19 6.05 21.42 -22.86
CA SER A 19 6.89 20.40 -22.26
C SER A 19 6.82 20.58 -20.74
N ASP A 20 5.65 20.26 -20.17
CA ASP A 20 5.35 20.36 -18.77
C ASP A 20 6.29 19.35 -18.11
N HIS A 21 7.37 19.87 -17.55
CA HIS A 21 8.29 19.05 -16.82
C HIS A 21 7.50 18.50 -15.64
N ASP A 22 7.13 17.22 -15.72
CA ASP A 22 6.41 16.53 -14.67
C ASP A 22 7.28 16.50 -13.39
N ASP A 23 7.13 17.55 -12.59
CA ASP A 23 7.88 17.79 -11.36
C ASP A 23 7.34 16.99 -10.17
N ARG A 24 6.38 16.08 -10.40
CA ARG A 24 5.81 15.23 -9.35
C ARG A 24 6.89 14.34 -8.73
N ARG A 25 6.85 14.27 -7.38
CA ARG A 25 7.74 13.43 -6.57
C ARG A 25 6.99 12.21 -6.04
N PRO A 26 7.64 11.03 -6.01
CA PRO A 26 9.04 10.77 -6.31
C PRO A 26 9.36 10.67 -7.82
N HIS A 27 10.42 11.35 -8.25
CA HIS A 27 10.87 11.38 -9.66
C HIS A 27 11.18 9.98 -10.22
N SER A 28 11.52 9.00 -9.39
CA SER A 28 11.76 7.60 -9.81
C SER A 28 10.52 6.91 -10.39
N VAL A 29 9.33 7.41 -10.09
CA VAL A 29 8.04 6.87 -10.56
C VAL A 29 7.47 7.74 -11.67
N TYR A 30 7.39 9.06 -11.46
CA TYR A 30 6.70 9.95 -12.39
C TYR A 30 7.51 10.29 -13.66
N ARG A 31 8.85 10.27 -13.61
CA ARG A 31 9.70 10.55 -14.79
C ARG A 31 9.80 9.39 -15.79
N VAL A 32 9.06 8.30 -15.61
CA VAL A 32 9.11 7.12 -16.49
C VAL A 32 7.74 6.79 -17.06
N GLY A 33 7.72 6.36 -18.32
CA GLY A 33 6.49 5.96 -19.01
C GLY A 33 5.55 7.13 -19.26
N THR A 34 4.29 6.82 -19.50
CA THR A 34 3.22 7.81 -19.65
C THR A 34 2.29 7.78 -18.44
N ASP A 35 1.52 8.84 -18.23
CA ASP A 35 0.51 8.85 -17.17
C ASP A 35 -0.54 7.76 -17.42
N PRO A 36 -0.79 6.86 -16.45
CA PRO A 36 -1.87 5.90 -16.55
C PRO A 36 -3.21 6.61 -16.41
N ASP A 37 -4.29 5.91 -16.76
CA ASP A 37 -5.64 6.37 -16.44
C ASP A 37 -5.76 6.65 -14.92
N PRO A 38 -6.16 7.88 -14.51
CA PRO A 38 -6.24 8.29 -13.11
C PRO A 38 -7.02 7.31 -12.21
N ARG A 39 -8.00 6.56 -12.75
CA ARG A 39 -8.76 5.59 -11.95
C ARG A 39 -7.89 4.46 -11.39
N TRP A 40 -6.85 4.04 -12.12
CA TRP A 40 -5.96 2.97 -11.69
C TRP A 40 -4.92 3.46 -10.70
N THR A 41 -4.35 4.64 -10.92
CA THR A 41 -3.46 5.31 -9.96
C THR A 41 -4.15 5.54 -8.62
N LEU A 42 -5.38 6.07 -8.62
CA LEU A 42 -6.18 6.25 -7.40
C LEU A 42 -6.53 4.93 -6.70
N ALA A 43 -6.71 3.84 -7.46
CA ALA A 43 -6.94 2.53 -6.87
C ALA A 43 -5.68 2.00 -6.17
N ASN A 44 -4.51 2.14 -6.79
CA ASN A 44 -3.22 1.76 -6.23
C ASN A 44 -2.91 2.54 -4.94
N GLU A 45 -3.14 3.85 -4.94
CA GLU A 45 -2.99 4.70 -3.73
C GLU A 45 -3.93 4.26 -2.60
N ARG A 46 -5.21 3.97 -2.89
CA ARG A 46 -6.16 3.47 -1.88
C ARG A 46 -5.70 2.15 -1.27
N THR A 47 -5.17 1.23 -2.07
CA THR A 47 -4.60 -0.01 -1.53
C THR A 47 -3.38 0.30 -0.66
N ALA A 48 -2.45 1.14 -1.11
CA ALA A 48 -1.27 1.50 -0.31
C ALA A 48 -1.66 2.11 1.05
N LEU A 49 -2.61 3.04 1.05
CA LEU A 49 -3.12 3.67 2.28
C LEU A 49 -3.84 2.70 3.20
N ALA A 50 -4.57 1.72 2.65
CA ALA A 50 -5.18 0.66 3.44
C ALA A 50 -4.11 -0.19 4.16
N TRP A 51 -2.98 -0.49 3.50
CA TRP A 51 -1.89 -1.23 4.12
C TRP A 51 -1.17 -0.43 5.20
N VAL A 52 -0.96 0.88 4.98
CA VAL A 52 -0.45 1.80 6.02
C VAL A 52 -1.37 1.82 7.23
N ARG A 53 -2.69 1.91 7.01
CA ARG A 53 -3.69 1.88 8.08
C ARG A 53 -3.59 0.61 8.92
N THR A 54 -3.51 -0.56 8.28
CA THR A 54 -3.34 -1.82 9.00
C THR A 54 -2.02 -1.84 9.78
N GLY A 55 -0.93 -1.34 9.21
CA GLY A 55 0.36 -1.23 9.89
C GLY A 55 0.29 -0.36 11.15
N LEU A 56 -0.39 0.78 11.08
CA LEU A 56 -0.64 1.66 12.23
C LEU A 56 -1.50 0.98 13.30
N GLY A 57 -2.54 0.23 12.89
CA GLY A 57 -3.37 -0.55 13.80
C GLY A 57 -2.56 -1.59 14.58
N LEU A 58 -1.64 -2.29 13.91
CA LEU A 58 -0.73 -3.23 14.55
C LEU A 58 0.20 -2.54 15.55
N ILE A 59 0.84 -1.43 15.16
CA ILE A 59 1.72 -0.66 16.06
C ILE A 59 0.96 -0.20 17.30
N ALA A 60 -0.25 0.35 17.13
CA ALA A 60 -1.10 0.78 18.25
C ALA A 60 -1.46 -0.39 19.17
N ALA A 61 -1.82 -1.55 18.61
CA ALA A 61 -2.10 -2.76 19.39
C ALA A 61 -0.88 -3.26 20.17
N GLY A 62 0.32 -3.25 19.55
CA GLY A 62 1.56 -3.59 20.23
C GLY A 62 1.88 -2.64 21.38
N LEU A 63 1.75 -1.33 21.19
CA LEU A 63 1.95 -0.34 22.26
C LEU A 63 0.95 -0.51 23.41
N ALA A 64 -0.31 -0.80 23.09
CA ALA A 64 -1.33 -1.10 24.09
C ALA A 64 -0.97 -2.36 24.89
N LEU A 65 -0.45 -3.40 24.21
CA LEU A 65 -0.03 -4.64 24.85
C LEU A 65 1.19 -4.46 25.76
N VAL A 66 2.17 -3.64 25.37
CA VAL A 66 3.29 -3.25 26.25
C VAL A 66 2.74 -2.58 27.51
N SER A 67 1.85 -1.60 27.35
CA SER A 67 1.28 -0.86 28.48
C SER A 67 0.52 -1.78 29.43
N LEU A 68 -0.30 -2.69 28.89
CA LEU A 68 -1.02 -3.70 29.66
C LEU A 68 -0.06 -4.64 30.40
N SER A 69 1.03 -5.07 29.75
CA SER A 69 2.03 -5.96 30.35
C SER A 69 2.68 -5.38 31.59
N LEU A 70 2.95 -4.07 31.59
CA LEU A 70 3.54 -3.35 32.71
C LEU A 70 2.57 -3.23 33.88
N ILE A 71 1.30 -2.94 33.61
CA ILE A 71 0.27 -2.75 34.63
C ILE A 71 -0.08 -4.08 35.32
N ALA A 72 -0.29 -5.14 34.53
CA ALA A 72 -0.71 -6.43 35.03
C ALA A 72 0.46 -7.38 35.37
N ARG A 73 1.71 -6.89 35.30
CA ARG A 73 2.95 -7.65 35.58
C ARG A 73 2.98 -9.00 34.84
N LEU A 74 2.58 -8.99 33.57
CA LEU A 74 2.56 -10.20 32.76
C LEU A 74 3.98 -10.73 32.52
N SER A 75 4.07 -12.02 32.21
CA SER A 75 5.33 -12.68 31.82
C SER A 75 6.02 -11.93 30.67
N TRP A 76 7.34 -12.04 30.60
CA TRP A 76 8.21 -11.40 29.59
C TRP A 76 7.81 -11.74 28.14
N ILE A 77 7.07 -12.82 27.93
CA ILE A 77 6.54 -13.26 26.63
C ILE A 77 5.60 -12.19 26.03
N VAL A 78 4.83 -11.48 26.86
CA VAL A 78 3.86 -10.48 26.41
C VAL A 78 4.52 -9.24 25.80
N PRO A 79 5.49 -8.57 26.47
CA PRO A 79 6.21 -7.47 25.84
C PRO A 79 7.05 -7.92 24.64
N ALA A 80 7.58 -9.15 24.63
CA ALA A 80 8.26 -9.70 23.45
C ALA A 80 7.30 -9.83 22.25
N LEU A 81 6.09 -10.36 22.46
CA LEU A 81 5.05 -10.44 21.44
C LEU A 81 4.63 -9.04 20.96
N ALA A 82 4.50 -8.09 21.87
CA ALA A 82 4.15 -6.71 21.54
C ALA A 82 5.19 -6.05 20.62
N VAL A 83 6.48 -6.27 20.87
CA VAL A 83 7.57 -5.81 19.99
C VAL A 83 7.46 -6.44 18.60
N ILE A 84 7.19 -7.75 18.51
CA ILE A 84 7.00 -8.45 17.23
C ILE A 84 5.83 -7.83 16.45
N ILE A 85 4.71 -7.54 17.12
CA ILE A 85 3.54 -6.90 16.50
C ILE A 85 3.90 -5.50 15.96
N CYS A 86 4.62 -4.69 16.74
CA CYS A 86 5.07 -3.36 16.31
C CYS A 86 6.02 -3.41 15.10
N LEU A 87 6.96 -4.36 15.10
CA LEU A 87 7.88 -4.60 13.98
C LEU A 87 7.11 -5.07 12.74
N GLY A 88 6.14 -5.97 12.90
CA GLY A 88 5.26 -6.43 11.82
C GLY A 88 4.45 -5.28 11.22
N GLY A 89 3.85 -4.42 12.05
CA GLY A 89 3.12 -3.23 11.59
C GLY A 89 4.01 -2.23 10.84
N SER A 90 5.23 -2.03 11.33
CA SER A 90 6.23 -1.16 10.69
C SER A 90 6.69 -1.73 9.34
N ALA A 91 6.99 -3.03 9.27
CA ALA A 91 7.31 -3.73 8.04
C ALA A 91 6.16 -3.64 7.02
N LEU A 92 4.90 -3.76 7.47
CA LEU A 92 3.73 -3.64 6.62
C LEU A 92 3.62 -2.23 6.02
N ALA A 93 3.78 -1.18 6.83
CA ALA A 93 3.76 0.21 6.37
C ALA A 93 4.87 0.50 5.34
N VAL A 94 6.09 0.00 5.57
CA VAL A 94 7.21 0.15 4.62
C VAL A 94 6.92 -0.64 3.32
N SER A 95 6.36 -1.84 3.43
CA SER A 95 6.02 -2.67 2.27
C SER A 95 4.97 -2.01 1.38
N ALA A 96 4.04 -1.23 1.95
CA ALA A 96 3.00 -0.49 1.23
C ALA A 96 3.60 0.55 0.27
N LEU A 97 4.67 1.24 0.70
CA LEU A 97 5.38 2.19 -0.16
C LEU A 97 6.10 1.47 -1.31
N GLY A 98 6.69 0.31 -1.03
CA GLY A 98 7.34 -0.52 -2.03
C GLY A 98 6.38 -1.08 -3.08
N SER A 99 5.23 -1.62 -2.66
CA SER A 99 4.20 -2.16 -3.55
C SER A 99 3.58 -1.05 -4.42
N TRP A 100 3.26 0.10 -3.82
CA TRP A 100 2.74 1.27 -4.55
C TRP A 100 3.68 1.69 -5.69
N ARG A 101 4.98 1.91 -5.38
CA ARG A 101 5.98 2.33 -6.39
C ARG A 101 6.12 1.33 -7.53
N ARG A 102 6.14 0.03 -7.22
CA ARG A 102 6.30 -1.04 -8.22
C ARG A 102 5.08 -1.14 -9.14
N ASN A 103 3.88 -1.06 -8.58
CA ASN A 103 2.63 -1.11 -9.34
C ASN A 103 2.48 0.13 -10.22
N GLU A 104 2.71 1.33 -9.66
CA GLU A 104 2.62 2.59 -10.41
C GLU A 104 3.58 2.60 -11.60
N ARG A 105 4.84 2.19 -11.37
CA ARG A 105 5.84 2.12 -12.43
C ARG A 105 5.50 1.08 -13.51
N ALA A 106 4.89 -0.04 -13.14
CA ALA A 106 4.43 -1.05 -14.11
C ALA A 106 3.29 -0.50 -14.97
N MET A 107 2.31 0.18 -14.36
CA MET A 107 1.19 0.82 -15.08
C MET A 107 1.69 1.90 -16.06
N ARG A 108 2.60 2.77 -15.62
CA ARG A 108 3.19 3.82 -16.46
C ARG A 108 3.96 3.29 -17.67
N THR A 109 4.59 2.13 -17.52
CA THR A 109 5.42 1.51 -18.58
C THR A 109 4.67 0.46 -19.40
N GLY A 110 3.36 0.30 -19.20
CA GLY A 110 2.54 -0.70 -19.88
C GLY A 110 2.98 -2.15 -19.61
N ARG A 111 3.69 -2.39 -18.50
CA ARG A 111 4.21 -3.71 -18.13
C ARG A 111 3.15 -4.48 -17.32
N PRO A 112 3.21 -5.82 -17.33
CA PRO A 112 2.37 -6.64 -16.45
C PRO A 112 2.56 -6.24 -14.99
N LEU A 113 1.46 -6.27 -14.21
CA LEU A 113 1.49 -5.95 -12.79
C LEU A 113 2.37 -6.97 -12.02
N PRO A 114 3.24 -6.51 -11.10
CA PRO A 114 4.04 -7.38 -10.27
C PRO A 114 3.18 -8.32 -9.41
N ALA A 115 3.65 -9.54 -9.20
CA ALA A 115 2.97 -10.50 -8.32
C ALA A 115 2.86 -9.93 -6.88
N PRO A 116 1.74 -10.18 -6.17
CA PRO A 116 1.49 -9.63 -4.84
C PRO A 116 2.29 -10.39 -3.76
N THR A 117 3.61 -10.17 -3.71
CA THR A 117 4.54 -10.93 -2.83
C THR A 117 4.24 -10.77 -1.34
N ALA A 118 3.64 -9.64 -0.93
CA ALA A 118 3.31 -9.39 0.48
C ALA A 118 2.06 -10.15 0.95
N LEU A 119 1.16 -10.53 0.03
CA LEU A 119 -0.10 -11.21 0.33
C LEU A 119 0.10 -12.58 1.01
N PRO A 120 0.93 -13.52 0.49
CA PRO A 120 1.10 -14.83 1.13
C PRO A 120 1.73 -14.72 2.53
N TRP A 121 2.66 -13.78 2.73
CA TRP A 121 3.26 -13.54 4.05
C TRP A 121 2.25 -13.00 5.05
N LEU A 122 1.36 -12.09 4.62
CA LEU A 122 0.32 -11.55 5.47
C LEU A 122 -0.70 -12.63 5.86
N VAL A 123 -1.16 -13.43 4.89
CA VAL A 123 -2.07 -14.55 5.14
C VAL A 123 -1.44 -15.55 6.10
N GLY A 124 -0.18 -15.94 5.86
CA GLY A 124 0.55 -16.85 6.74
C GLY A 124 0.71 -16.30 8.15
N GLY A 125 1.06 -15.01 8.28
CA GLY A 125 1.21 -14.35 9.57
C GLY A 125 -0.10 -14.27 10.37
N VAL A 126 -1.21 -13.90 9.73
CA VAL A 126 -2.53 -13.84 10.35
C VAL A 126 -3.00 -15.24 10.77
N ALA A 127 -2.85 -16.24 9.90
CA ALA A 127 -3.21 -17.62 10.21
C ALA A 127 -2.41 -18.17 11.40
N LEU A 128 -1.08 -17.94 11.41
CA LEU A 128 -0.22 -18.34 12.50
C LEU A 128 -0.61 -17.66 13.82
N ALA A 129 -0.85 -16.35 13.81
CA ALA A 129 -1.30 -15.62 14.98
C ALA A 129 -2.63 -16.18 15.53
N GLY A 130 -3.58 -16.46 14.64
CA GLY A 130 -4.86 -17.09 15.01
C GLY A 130 -4.67 -18.47 15.65
N LEU A 131 -3.81 -19.32 15.08
CA LEU A 131 -3.50 -20.65 15.62
C LEU A 131 -2.83 -20.58 17.00
N VAL A 132 -1.87 -19.67 17.18
CA VAL A 132 -1.18 -19.48 18.47
C VAL A 132 -2.17 -19.01 19.54
N LEU A 133 -3.03 -18.03 19.22
CA LEU A 133 -4.04 -17.53 20.15
C LEU A 133 -5.09 -18.59 20.50
N ALA A 134 -5.56 -19.34 19.51
CA ALA A 134 -6.49 -20.44 19.73
C ALA A 134 -5.87 -21.53 20.63
N GLY A 135 -4.61 -21.92 20.36
CA GLY A 135 -3.87 -22.88 21.17
C GLY A 135 -3.68 -22.39 22.61
N TYR A 136 -3.31 -21.13 22.80
CA TYR A 136 -3.21 -20.53 24.14
C TYR A 136 -4.55 -20.57 24.89
N ALA A 137 -5.65 -20.17 24.23
CA ALA A 137 -6.98 -20.18 24.83
C ALA A 137 -7.43 -21.59 25.26
N VAL A 138 -7.11 -22.62 24.46
CA VAL A 138 -7.38 -24.02 24.81
C VAL A 138 -6.56 -24.47 26.00
N VAL A 139 -5.27 -24.14 26.05
CA VAL A 139 -4.40 -24.51 27.19
C VAL A 139 -4.89 -23.87 28.48
N GLU A 140 -5.29 -22.60 28.43
CA GLU A 140 -5.81 -21.89 29.61
C GLU A 140 -7.17 -22.43 30.04
N ALA A 141 -8.05 -22.82 29.11
CA ALA A 141 -9.36 -23.39 29.44
C ALA A 141 -9.30 -24.80 30.06
N VAL A 142 -8.20 -25.52 29.88
CA VAL A 142 -7.99 -26.89 30.38
C VAL A 142 -7.20 -26.90 31.69
N ARG A 143 -6.55 -25.79 32.07
CA ARG A 143 -5.89 -25.61 33.37
C ARG A 143 -6.87 -25.17 34.45
#